data_AF-A0A4V2KR04-F1
#
_entry.id   AF-A0A4V2KR04-F1
#
_cell.length_a   1.000
_cell.length_b   1.000
_cell.length_c   1.000
_cell.angle_alpha   90.00
_cell.angle_beta   90.00
_cell.angle_gamma   90.00
#
_symmetry.space_group_name_H-M   'P 1'
#
loop_
_entity.id
_entity.type
_entity.pdbx_description
1 polymer ?
#
loop_
_entity_poly.entity_id
_entity_poly.type
_entity_poly.pdbx_seq_one_letter_code
_entity_poly.pdbx_strand_id
1 'polypeptide(L)'
;MMIEQRDLQIIYTYEKSVARHPGCVSYDGKRFIPHDPAFNYSFYARKCAQYLTFGKQVDQVINGDSVPISHSVLVRPNTPALLQSLGFADLPMLHTYRHLRDELHPKSDANSHWHGLTGEQVKAIPELLETPVIVMESLNGSGAIVCVLDIYDQDRAPIILPFKKSGQGFYQGQEILSNFILSIYGKSGIEQYIQRAIDQQKLLYVDQEKIRGFASLSLLQLLGTFANPAPSIALSSQASQSFYRPTSRQELAEAINDKSLNRVGQDKKSLLREQRKNR
;
A
#
# COMPACT_ATOMS: atom_id res chain seq x y z
N MET A 1 -27.52 -0.29 0.46
CA MET A 1 -26.62 -0.43 1.63
C MET A 1 -26.45 0.98 2.21
N MET A 2 -26.78 1.22 3.47
CA MET A 2 -26.59 2.55 4.07
C MET A 2 -25.12 2.73 4.45
N ILE A 3 -24.51 3.84 4.04
CA ILE A 3 -23.13 4.19 4.41
C ILE A 3 -23.15 4.80 5.81
N GLU A 4 -22.45 4.18 6.76
CA GLU A 4 -22.42 4.66 8.13
C GLU A 4 -21.46 5.85 8.31
N GLN A 5 -21.90 6.88 9.04
CA GLN A 5 -21.04 8.04 9.36
C GLN A 5 -19.79 7.64 10.16
N ARG A 6 -19.88 6.58 10.96
CA ARG A 6 -18.75 6.03 11.70
C ARG A 6 -17.66 5.51 10.77
N ASP A 7 -18.02 4.77 9.72
CA ASP A 7 -17.06 4.24 8.74
C ASP A 7 -16.35 5.39 8.03
N LEU A 8 -17.11 6.39 7.60
CA LEU A 8 -16.57 7.58 6.95
C LEU A 8 -15.63 8.38 7.87
N GLN A 9 -15.96 8.48 9.16
CA GLN A 9 -15.09 9.14 10.14
C GLN A 9 -13.76 8.42 10.33
N ILE A 10 -13.78 7.08 10.41
CA ILE A 10 -12.56 6.27 10.55
C ILE A 10 -11.66 6.48 9.33
N ILE A 11 -12.25 6.42 8.13
CA ILE A 11 -11.54 6.66 6.87
C ILE A 11 -10.94 8.06 6.84
N TYR A 12 -11.75 9.09 7.06
CA TYR A 12 -11.29 10.47 7.06
C TYR A 12 -10.15 10.71 8.06
N THR A 13 -10.25 10.11 9.25
CA THR A 13 -9.23 10.21 10.30
C THR A 13 -7.93 9.56 9.86
N TYR A 14 -7.99 8.37 9.26
CA TYR A 14 -6.83 7.70 8.68
C TYR A 14 -6.21 8.52 7.56
N GLU A 15 -7.00 8.94 6.57
CA GLU A 15 -6.53 9.70 5.42
C GLU A 15 -5.84 10.99 5.86
N LYS A 16 -6.43 11.72 6.82
CA LYS A 16 -5.79 12.90 7.43
C LYS A 16 -4.47 12.55 8.13
N SER A 17 -4.39 11.42 8.83
CA SER A 17 -3.18 10.99 9.56
C SER A 17 -1.99 10.66 8.64
N VAL A 18 -2.26 10.37 7.36
CA VAL A 18 -1.24 10.13 6.32
C VAL A 18 -1.15 11.28 5.32
N ALA A 19 -1.67 12.46 5.67
CA ALA A 19 -1.75 13.66 4.82
C ALA A 19 -2.42 13.44 3.45
N ARG A 20 -3.34 12.48 3.35
CA ARG A 20 -4.17 12.25 2.17
C ARG A 20 -5.42 13.13 2.28
N HIS A 21 -5.44 14.27 1.59
CA HIS A 21 -6.63 15.12 1.52
C HIS A 21 -6.76 15.85 0.18
N PRO A 22 -7.93 15.80 -0.49
CA PRO A 22 -9.09 14.92 -0.20
C PRO A 22 -8.84 13.50 -0.71
N GLY A 23 -9.16 12.48 0.10
CA GLY A 23 -9.20 11.08 -0.35
C GLY A 23 -10.60 10.70 -0.83
N CYS A 24 -11.16 9.61 -0.32
CA CYS A 24 -12.50 9.13 -0.71
C CYS A 24 -13.65 9.68 0.17
N VAL A 25 -13.29 10.43 1.22
CA VAL A 25 -14.22 11.08 2.16
C VAL A 25 -13.78 12.51 2.43
N SER A 26 -14.74 13.45 2.47
CA SER A 26 -14.51 14.82 2.98
C SER A 26 -15.40 15.13 4.19
N TYR A 27 -15.07 16.20 4.93
CA TYR A 27 -15.87 16.69 6.06
C TYR A 27 -16.32 18.13 5.80
N ASP A 28 -17.63 18.39 5.82
CA ASP A 28 -18.21 19.72 5.55
C ASP A 28 -18.39 20.61 6.79
N GLY A 29 -17.87 20.18 7.93
CA GLY A 29 -18.09 20.84 9.23
C GLY A 29 -19.28 20.27 10.01
N LYS A 30 -20.13 19.42 9.41
CA LYS A 30 -21.29 18.79 10.06
C LYS A 30 -21.34 17.28 9.87
N ARG A 31 -20.96 16.78 8.70
CA ARG A 31 -21.02 15.35 8.34
C ARG A 31 -19.87 14.96 7.42
N PHE A 32 -19.61 13.65 7.38
CA PHE A 32 -18.70 13.07 6.40
C PHE A 32 -19.44 12.78 5.10
N ILE A 33 -18.81 13.17 3.98
CA ILE A 33 -19.36 13.07 2.64
C ILE A 33 -18.56 12.00 1.86
N PRO A 34 -19.17 10.88 1.48
CA PRO A 34 -18.56 9.91 0.57
C PRO A 34 -18.50 10.49 -0.85
N HIS A 35 -17.39 10.27 -1.56
CA HIS A 35 -17.23 10.75 -2.94
C HIS A 35 -17.71 9.76 -4.00
N ASP A 36 -17.76 8.46 -3.68
CA ASP A 36 -18.20 7.41 -4.61
C ASP A 36 -19.20 6.45 -3.92
N PRO A 37 -20.50 6.51 -4.26
CA PRO A 37 -21.50 5.60 -3.71
C PRO A 37 -21.26 4.10 -3.98
N ALA A 38 -20.46 3.75 -5.00
CA ALA A 38 -20.11 2.38 -5.32
C ALA A 38 -18.96 1.83 -4.45
N PHE A 39 -18.23 2.71 -3.77
CA PHE A 39 -17.09 2.33 -2.94
C PHE A 39 -17.52 1.57 -1.68
N ASN A 40 -16.80 0.51 -1.34
CA ASN A 40 -17.08 -0.29 -0.15
C ASN A 40 -16.47 0.34 1.11
N TYR A 41 -17.13 1.39 1.61
CA TYR A 41 -16.70 2.15 2.80
C TYR A 41 -16.54 1.26 4.04
N SER A 42 -17.44 0.32 4.29
CA SER A 42 -17.35 -0.53 5.49
C SER A 42 -16.18 -1.52 5.43
N PHE A 43 -15.79 -1.99 4.24
CA PHE A 43 -14.56 -2.77 4.09
C PHE A 43 -13.32 -1.91 4.32
N TYR A 44 -13.25 -0.74 3.69
CA TYR A 44 -12.09 0.14 3.82
C TYR A 44 -11.93 0.71 5.24
N ALA A 45 -13.03 1.08 5.90
CA ALA A 45 -13.00 1.56 7.28
C ALA A 45 -12.43 0.52 8.25
N ARG A 46 -12.71 -0.78 8.05
CA ARG A 46 -12.10 -1.85 8.86
C ARG A 46 -10.58 -1.91 8.66
N LYS A 47 -10.10 -1.69 7.44
CA LYS A 47 -8.66 -1.60 7.14
C LYS A 47 -8.05 -0.34 7.77
N CYS A 48 -8.67 0.82 7.57
CA CYS A 48 -8.25 2.09 8.18
C CYS A 48 -8.17 2.02 9.71
N ALA A 49 -9.09 1.31 10.38
CA ALA A 49 -9.02 1.10 11.83
C ALA A 49 -7.76 0.33 12.25
N GLN A 50 -7.34 -0.68 11.47
CA GLN A 50 -6.08 -1.39 11.69
C GLN A 50 -4.88 -0.47 11.45
N TYR A 51 -4.89 0.32 10.37
CA TYR A 51 -3.81 1.25 10.05
C TYR A 51 -3.65 2.33 11.11
N LEU A 52 -4.76 2.87 11.64
CA LEU A 52 -4.76 3.82 12.75
C LEU A 52 -4.18 3.22 14.04
N THR A 53 -4.30 1.91 14.25
CA THR A 53 -3.67 1.24 15.40
C THR A 53 -2.15 1.28 15.29
N PHE A 54 -1.60 1.08 14.10
CA PHE A 54 -0.17 1.32 13.86
C PHE A 54 0.18 2.80 13.99
N GLY A 55 -0.64 3.69 13.43
CA GLY A 55 -0.36 5.13 13.49
C GLY A 55 -0.29 5.71 14.90
N LYS A 56 -1.09 5.18 15.84
CA LYS A 56 -0.96 5.52 17.27
C LYS A 56 0.40 5.10 17.84
N GLN A 57 0.93 3.93 17.47
CA GLN A 57 2.26 3.49 17.91
C GLN A 57 3.35 4.38 17.32
N VAL A 58 3.18 4.85 16.08
CA VAL A 58 4.08 5.86 15.48
C VAL A 58 4.03 7.18 16.25
N ASP A 59 2.83 7.64 16.63
CA ASP A 59 2.68 8.85 17.44
C ASP A 59 3.37 8.73 18.81
N GLN A 60 3.30 7.55 19.45
CA GLN A 60 4.03 7.29 20.70
C GLN A 60 5.55 7.43 20.52
N VAL A 61 6.10 6.93 19.41
CA VAL A 61 7.53 7.08 19.08
C VAL A 61 7.89 8.55 18.88
N ILE A 62 7.09 9.28 18.10
CA ILE A 62 7.32 10.70 17.81
C ILE A 62 7.26 11.55 19.09
N ASN A 63 6.32 11.25 19.99
CA ASN A 63 6.16 11.96 21.26
C ASN A 63 7.21 11.60 22.30
N GLY A 64 8.05 10.58 22.04
CA GLY A 64 9.10 10.14 22.95
C GLY A 64 8.57 9.33 24.15
N ASP A 65 7.44 8.63 23.98
CA ASP A 65 6.87 7.81 25.04
C ASP A 65 7.86 6.72 25.47
N SER A 66 7.92 6.45 26.78
CA SER A 66 8.86 5.48 27.36
C SER A 66 8.42 4.05 27.10
N VAL A 67 8.75 3.53 25.92
CA VAL A 67 8.59 2.13 25.54
C VAL A 67 9.97 1.45 25.54
N PRO A 68 10.12 0.25 26.14
CA PRO A 68 11.39 -0.47 26.09
C PRO A 68 11.82 -0.70 24.64
N ILE A 69 13.09 -0.42 24.33
CA ILE A 69 13.62 -0.50 22.95
C ILE A 69 13.55 -1.91 22.33
N SER A 70 13.45 -2.95 23.17
CA SER A 70 13.29 -4.34 22.76
C SER A 70 11.87 -4.68 22.32
N HIS A 71 10.89 -3.82 22.64
CA HIS A 71 9.52 -4.03 22.21
C HIS A 71 9.37 -3.76 20.71
N SER A 72 8.53 -4.57 20.09
CA SER A 72 8.10 -4.37 18.72
C SER A 72 6.83 -3.53 18.68
N VAL A 73 6.65 -2.81 17.58
CA VAL A 73 5.38 -2.26 17.15
C VAL A 73 4.68 -3.24 16.22
N LEU A 74 3.35 -3.29 16.30
CA LEU A 74 2.53 -4.07 15.39
C LEU A 74 2.19 -3.23 14.17
N VAL A 75 2.85 -3.49 13.04
CA VAL A 75 2.59 -2.83 11.76
C VAL A 75 1.31 -3.37 11.14
N ARG A 76 1.13 -4.69 11.16
CA ARG A 76 -0.11 -5.35 10.73
C ARG A 76 -0.41 -6.62 11.54
N PRO A 77 -1.69 -6.92 11.80
CA PRO A 77 -2.08 -8.18 12.46
C PRO A 77 -1.95 -9.41 11.55
N ASN A 78 -2.02 -9.22 10.23
CA ASN A 78 -2.00 -10.28 9.23
C ASN A 78 -1.08 -9.90 8.07
N THR A 79 -0.56 -10.90 7.38
CA THR A 79 0.23 -10.72 6.18
C THR A 79 -0.68 -10.30 5.02
N PRO A 80 -0.32 -9.29 4.21
CA PRO A 80 -1.09 -8.90 3.05
C PRO A 80 -1.48 -10.07 2.13
N ALA A 81 -2.69 -10.06 1.57
CA ALA A 81 -3.18 -11.14 0.70
C ALA A 81 -2.27 -11.39 -0.51
N LEU A 82 -1.70 -10.33 -1.10
CA LEU A 82 -0.70 -10.45 -2.16
C LEU A 82 0.51 -11.26 -1.70
N LEU A 83 1.06 -10.93 -0.53
CA LEU A 83 2.19 -11.66 0.04
C LEU A 83 1.80 -13.13 0.35
N GLN A 84 0.60 -13.38 0.88
CA GLN A 84 0.13 -14.76 1.06
C GLN A 84 0.06 -15.53 -0.26
N SER A 85 -0.38 -14.90 -1.35
CA SER A 85 -0.42 -15.52 -2.68
C SER A 85 0.96 -15.88 -3.24
N LEU A 86 2.01 -15.22 -2.74
CA LEU A 86 3.42 -15.55 -3.03
C LEU A 86 3.99 -16.63 -2.09
N GLY A 87 3.16 -17.24 -1.23
CA GLY A 87 3.54 -18.33 -0.33
C GLY A 87 4.05 -17.88 1.04
N PHE A 88 3.89 -16.61 1.42
CA PHE A 88 4.22 -16.15 2.78
C PHE A 88 3.13 -16.55 3.77
N ALA A 89 3.52 -17.11 4.92
CA ALA A 89 2.57 -17.50 5.97
C ALA A 89 1.81 -16.28 6.52
N ASP A 90 0.53 -16.47 6.86
CA ASP A 90 -0.28 -15.43 7.49
C ASP A 90 0.14 -15.22 8.96
N LEU A 91 1.10 -14.31 9.13
CA LEU A 91 1.66 -13.93 10.42
C LEU A 91 1.51 -12.42 10.63
N PRO A 92 1.53 -11.94 11.89
CA PRO A 92 1.64 -10.51 12.17
C PRO A 92 2.95 -9.96 11.59
N MET A 93 2.92 -8.70 11.17
CA MET A 93 4.11 -7.96 10.75
C MET A 93 4.55 -7.05 11.88
N LEU A 94 5.72 -7.34 12.44
CA LEU A 94 6.33 -6.61 13.54
C LEU A 94 7.55 -5.84 13.07
N HIS A 95 7.85 -4.75 13.78
CA HIS A 95 9.06 -3.96 13.61
C HIS A 95 9.55 -3.50 14.99
N THR A 96 10.85 -3.25 15.19
CA THR A 96 11.30 -2.80 16.53
C THR A 96 10.94 -1.34 16.77
N TYR A 97 10.66 -0.98 18.02
CA TYR A 97 10.51 0.41 18.44
C TYR A 97 11.79 1.22 18.14
N ARG A 98 12.96 0.62 18.36
CA ARG A 98 14.25 1.26 18.10
C ARG A 98 14.43 1.63 16.63
N HIS A 99 14.22 0.69 15.70
CA HIS A 99 14.39 0.97 14.28
C HIS A 99 13.37 2.00 13.82
N LEU A 100 12.11 1.90 14.27
CA LEU A 100 11.09 2.91 13.94
C LEU A 100 11.51 4.32 14.35
N ARG A 101 12.08 4.46 15.56
CA ARG A 101 12.61 5.74 16.04
C ARG A 101 13.78 6.23 15.21
N ASP A 102 14.71 5.34 14.86
CA ASP A 102 15.88 5.69 14.05
C ASP A 102 15.44 6.09 12.62
N GLU A 103 14.44 5.44 12.03
CA GLU A 103 13.87 5.74 10.71
C GLU A 103 13.19 7.12 10.64
N LEU A 104 12.52 7.51 11.72
CA LEU A 104 11.89 8.83 11.87
C LEU A 104 12.91 9.96 12.17
N HIS A 105 14.13 9.60 12.57
CA HIS A 105 15.15 10.58 12.90
C HIS A 105 15.71 11.22 11.63
N PRO A 106 15.95 12.55 11.60
CA PRO A 106 16.58 13.23 10.45
C PRO A 106 17.88 12.55 10.02
N LYS A 107 18.07 12.43 8.70
CA LYS A 107 19.28 11.84 8.11
C LYS A 107 20.54 12.54 8.60
N SER A 108 21.60 11.77 8.78
CA SER A 108 22.92 12.28 9.14
C SER A 108 24.00 11.41 8.54
N ASP A 109 25.07 12.03 8.06
CA ASP A 109 26.27 11.32 7.59
C ASP A 109 26.95 10.53 8.73
N ALA A 110 26.68 10.89 9.99
CA ALA A 110 27.23 10.21 11.16
C ALA A 110 26.48 8.92 11.51
N ASN A 111 25.24 8.73 11.02
CA ASN A 111 24.44 7.53 11.32
C ASN A 111 23.57 7.11 10.14
N SER A 112 23.99 6.03 9.48
CA SER A 112 23.29 5.46 8.33
C SER A 112 21.91 4.87 8.62
N HIS A 113 21.54 4.69 9.90
CA HIS A 113 20.21 4.21 10.29
C HIS A 113 19.18 5.33 10.42
N TRP A 114 19.61 6.59 10.34
CA TRP A 114 18.70 7.72 10.33
C TRP A 114 18.21 7.99 8.92
N HIS A 115 16.90 7.81 8.72
CA HIS A 115 16.32 7.79 7.38
C HIS A 115 15.42 8.99 7.07
N GLY A 116 15.14 9.84 8.06
CA GLY A 116 14.40 11.09 7.86
C GLY A 116 12.99 10.91 7.31
N LEU A 117 12.35 9.76 7.60
CA LEU A 117 10.97 9.53 7.20
C LEU A 117 10.03 10.40 8.04
N THR A 118 8.95 10.90 7.44
CA THR A 118 7.92 11.63 8.19
C THR A 118 6.96 10.66 8.87
N GLY A 119 6.28 11.13 9.91
CA GLY A 119 5.22 10.37 10.58
C GLY A 119 4.14 9.92 9.60
N GLU A 120 3.74 10.77 8.65
CA GLU A 120 2.74 10.46 7.63
C GLU A 120 3.19 9.35 6.68
N GLN A 121 4.46 9.39 6.22
CA GLN A 121 5.04 8.35 5.35
C GLN A 121 5.03 7.00 6.05
N VAL A 122 5.48 6.97 7.31
CA VAL A 122 5.51 5.74 8.11
C VAL A 122 4.08 5.24 8.39
N LYS A 123 3.15 6.11 8.77
CA LYS A 123 1.75 5.74 9.04
C LYS A 123 1.03 5.10 7.85
N ALA A 124 1.46 5.40 6.62
CA ALA A 124 0.91 4.83 5.39
C ALA A 124 1.40 3.40 5.09
N ILE A 125 2.48 2.93 5.73
CA ILE A 125 3.13 1.64 5.43
C ILE A 125 2.17 0.43 5.48
N PRO A 126 1.28 0.27 6.48
CA PRO A 126 0.36 -0.86 6.54
C PRO A 126 -0.55 -0.99 5.31
N GLU A 127 -0.97 0.15 4.74
CA GLU A 127 -1.78 0.20 3.53
C GLU A 127 -0.93 -0.06 2.27
N LEU A 128 0.25 0.56 2.18
CA LEU A 128 1.15 0.40 1.04
C LEU A 128 1.63 -1.05 0.88
N LEU A 129 1.78 -1.78 1.99
CA LEU A 129 2.07 -3.21 2.00
C LEU A 129 0.94 -4.09 1.43
N GLU A 130 -0.30 -3.60 1.32
CA GLU A 130 -1.38 -4.36 0.66
C GLU A 130 -1.15 -4.47 -0.84
N THR A 131 -0.50 -3.46 -1.43
CA THR A 131 -0.29 -3.35 -2.88
C THR A 131 1.11 -2.77 -3.17
N PRO A 132 2.21 -3.45 -2.80
CA PRO A 132 3.55 -3.02 -3.15
C PRO A 132 3.73 -2.93 -4.67
N VAL A 133 4.65 -2.08 -5.12
CA VAL A 133 5.00 -1.96 -6.54
C VAL A 133 5.79 -3.20 -6.98
N ILE A 134 6.74 -3.63 -6.17
CA ILE A 134 7.58 -4.80 -6.43
C ILE A 134 7.72 -5.62 -5.16
N VAL A 135 7.77 -6.95 -5.30
CA VAL A 135 8.26 -7.87 -4.28
C VAL A 135 9.43 -8.67 -4.87
N MET A 136 10.54 -8.74 -4.14
CA MET A 136 11.73 -9.47 -4.57
C MET A 136 12.51 -10.05 -3.39
N GLU A 137 13.37 -11.03 -3.64
CA GLU A 137 14.34 -11.49 -2.65
C GLU A 137 15.50 -10.49 -2.50
N SER A 138 16.08 -10.44 -1.30
CA SER A 138 17.24 -9.59 -1.07
C SER A 138 18.47 -10.03 -1.88
N LEU A 139 19.17 -9.05 -2.44
CA LEU A 139 20.38 -9.29 -3.22
C LEU A 139 21.56 -9.79 -2.38
N ASN A 140 21.58 -9.54 -1.06
CA ASN A 140 22.70 -9.87 -0.18
C ASN A 140 22.66 -11.29 0.42
N GLY A 141 21.75 -12.16 -0.02
CA GLY A 141 21.69 -13.55 0.45
C GLY A 141 21.17 -13.73 1.88
N SER A 142 20.66 -12.69 2.53
CA SER A 142 20.08 -12.76 3.88
C SER A 142 18.80 -13.60 3.98
N GLY A 143 18.21 -14.00 2.84
CA GLY A 143 16.89 -14.64 2.79
C GLY A 143 15.73 -13.70 3.12
N ALA A 144 16.00 -12.39 3.26
CA ALA A 144 14.96 -11.39 3.43
C ALA A 144 14.21 -11.12 2.12
N ILE A 145 12.96 -10.67 2.25
CA ILE A 145 12.10 -10.21 1.15
C ILE A 145 12.07 -8.70 1.19
N VAL A 146 12.13 -8.06 0.03
CA VAL A 146 12.08 -6.61 -0.12
C VAL A 146 10.81 -6.23 -0.84
N CYS A 147 9.98 -5.41 -0.19
CA CYS A 147 8.87 -4.73 -0.83
C CYS A 147 9.30 -3.32 -1.26
N VAL A 148 9.05 -2.96 -2.51
CA VAL A 148 9.13 -1.57 -2.99
C VAL A 148 7.75 -0.96 -2.90
N LEU A 149 7.63 0.20 -2.25
CA LEU A 149 6.35 0.83 -1.94
C LEU A 149 6.09 2.01 -2.89
N ASP A 150 4.80 2.31 -3.09
CA ASP A 150 4.32 3.40 -3.94
C ASP A 150 4.36 4.75 -3.19
N ILE A 151 5.54 5.10 -2.68
CA ILE A 151 5.83 6.35 -1.98
C ILE A 151 7.34 6.62 -2.00
N TYR A 152 7.70 7.89 -1.85
CA TYR A 152 9.08 8.36 -1.84
C TYR A 152 9.43 9.01 -0.50
N ASP A 153 10.69 8.94 -0.11
CA ASP A 153 11.23 9.70 1.01
C ASP A 153 11.45 11.19 0.64
N GLN A 154 12.02 11.96 1.56
CA GLN A 154 12.28 13.40 1.35
C GLN A 154 13.31 13.69 0.23
N ASP A 155 14.17 12.72 -0.11
CA ASP A 155 15.15 12.84 -1.19
C ASP A 155 14.62 12.31 -2.53
N ARG A 156 13.31 12.05 -2.61
CA ARG A 156 12.64 11.43 -3.76
C ARG A 156 13.17 10.04 -4.09
N ALA A 157 13.73 9.33 -3.10
CA ALA A 157 14.07 7.94 -3.25
C ALA A 157 12.85 7.07 -2.89
N PRO A 158 12.49 6.09 -3.73
CA PRO A 158 11.48 5.10 -3.40
C PRO A 158 11.69 4.42 -2.06
N ILE A 159 10.63 4.34 -1.26
CA ILE A 159 10.71 3.63 0.02
C ILE A 159 10.69 2.12 -0.24
N ILE A 160 11.67 1.42 0.35
CA ILE A 160 11.70 -0.03 0.41
C ILE A 160 11.56 -0.51 1.84
N LEU A 161 11.04 -1.72 1.98
CA LEU A 161 10.77 -2.39 3.24
C LEU A 161 11.27 -3.84 3.17
N PRO A 162 12.52 -4.11 3.58
CA PRO A 162 12.98 -5.46 3.81
C PRO A 162 12.33 -6.09 5.05
N PHE A 163 11.92 -7.35 4.94
CA PHE A 163 11.44 -8.15 6.07
C PHE A 163 11.94 -9.60 6.00
N LYS A 164 12.07 -10.24 7.15
CA LYS A 164 12.36 -11.67 7.28
C LYS A 164 11.05 -12.43 7.41
N LYS A 165 10.81 -13.40 6.52
CA LYS A 165 9.68 -14.32 6.64
C LYS A 165 9.83 -15.23 7.87
N SER A 166 8.75 -15.46 8.61
CA SER A 166 8.72 -16.37 9.77
C SER A 166 9.86 -16.13 10.78
N GLY A 167 10.18 -14.86 11.04
CA GLY A 167 11.08 -14.44 12.12
C GLY A 167 10.37 -14.42 13.47
N GLN A 168 11.02 -13.81 14.46
CA GLN A 168 10.47 -13.64 15.80
C GLN A 168 10.51 -12.16 16.18
N GLY A 169 9.53 -11.73 16.97
CA GLY A 169 9.49 -10.39 17.54
C GLY A 169 8.87 -10.40 18.93
N PHE A 170 9.31 -9.49 19.79
CA PHE A 170 8.78 -9.34 21.14
C PHE A 170 7.63 -8.34 21.14
N TYR A 171 6.40 -8.79 21.39
CA TYR A 171 5.21 -7.96 21.37
C TYR A 171 4.32 -8.29 22.57
N GLN A 172 3.87 -7.25 23.31
CA GLN A 172 3.03 -7.40 24.51
C GLN A 172 3.58 -8.39 25.56
N GLY A 173 4.89 -8.38 25.78
CA GLY A 173 5.53 -9.18 26.83
C GLY A 173 5.88 -10.61 26.43
N GLN A 174 5.67 -11.01 25.17
CA GLN A 174 5.94 -12.35 24.67
C GLN A 174 6.67 -12.32 23.32
N GLU A 175 7.51 -13.32 23.09
CA GLU A 175 8.09 -13.58 21.78
C GLU A 175 7.06 -14.32 20.91
N ILE A 176 6.76 -13.76 19.73
CA ILE A 176 5.81 -14.34 18.77
C ILE A 176 6.45 -14.49 17.39
N LEU A 177 6.00 -15.50 16.64
CA LEU A 177 6.36 -15.66 15.24
C LEU A 177 5.75 -14.52 14.42
N SER A 178 6.54 -13.94 13.52
CA SER A 178 6.13 -12.77 12.72
C SER A 178 6.86 -12.70 11.39
N ASN A 179 6.25 -12.02 10.42
CA ASN A 179 6.98 -11.51 9.26
C ASN A 179 7.66 -10.20 9.69
N PHE A 180 8.92 -10.31 10.07
CA PHE A 180 9.62 -9.29 10.85
C PHE A 180 10.31 -8.26 9.97
N ILE A 181 9.86 -7.01 10.03
CA ILE A 181 10.37 -5.89 9.24
C ILE A 181 11.73 -5.48 9.79
N LEU A 182 12.73 -5.47 8.92
CA LEU A 182 14.12 -5.21 9.27
C LEU A 182 14.42 -3.70 9.27
N SER A 183 13.89 -2.99 8.26
CA SER A 183 13.99 -1.54 8.15
C SER A 183 12.98 -0.98 7.13
N ILE A 184 12.82 0.34 7.13
CA ILE A 184 12.01 1.14 6.20
C ILE A 184 12.84 2.36 5.80
N TYR A 185 13.16 2.51 4.52
CA TYR A 185 14.02 3.61 4.09
C TYR A 185 13.93 3.88 2.59
N GLY A 186 14.27 5.10 2.17
CA GLY A 186 14.41 5.46 0.77
C GLY A 186 15.65 4.81 0.14
N LYS A 187 15.47 4.16 -1.02
CA LYS A 187 16.53 3.47 -1.76
C LYS A 187 16.97 4.28 -2.96
N SER A 188 18.13 4.92 -2.86
CA SER A 188 18.82 5.49 -4.01
C SER A 188 19.26 4.39 -5.00
N GLY A 189 19.28 4.72 -6.29
CA GLY A 189 19.66 3.78 -7.34
C GLY A 189 18.72 2.58 -7.48
N ILE A 190 17.41 2.79 -7.25
CA ILE A 190 16.44 1.70 -7.25
C ILE A 190 16.39 0.95 -8.58
N GLU A 191 16.58 1.62 -9.71
CA GLU A 191 16.53 0.96 -11.01
C GLU A 191 17.66 -0.05 -11.17
N GLN A 192 18.89 0.31 -10.79
CA GLN A 192 20.00 -0.65 -10.79
C GLN A 192 19.77 -1.78 -9.78
N TYR A 193 19.11 -1.48 -8.66
CA TYR A 193 18.76 -2.47 -7.67
C TYR A 193 17.75 -3.50 -8.21
N ILE A 194 16.70 -3.03 -8.90
CA ILE A 194 15.70 -3.89 -9.56
C ILE A 194 16.33 -4.67 -10.72
N GLN A 195 17.14 -4.02 -11.56
CA GLN A 195 17.86 -4.68 -12.65
C GLN A 195 18.66 -5.88 -12.14
N ARG A 196 19.43 -5.69 -11.07
CA ARG A 196 20.19 -6.79 -10.45
C ARG A 196 19.30 -7.88 -9.87
N ALA A 197 18.11 -7.55 -9.38
CA ALA A 197 17.15 -8.55 -8.94
C ALA A 197 16.63 -9.38 -10.12
N ILE A 198 16.39 -8.76 -11.27
CA ILE A 198 16.01 -9.46 -12.51
C ILE A 198 17.14 -10.36 -12.99
N ASP A 199 18.36 -9.84 -13.08
CA ASP A 199 19.54 -10.59 -13.54
C ASP A 199 19.82 -11.82 -12.64
N GLN A 200 19.52 -11.71 -11.34
CA GLN A 200 19.67 -12.79 -10.36
C GLN A 200 18.42 -13.67 -10.21
N GLN A 201 17.38 -13.46 -11.01
CA GLN A 201 16.11 -14.20 -10.92
C GLN A 201 15.44 -14.14 -9.53
N LYS A 202 15.55 -13.00 -8.86
CA LYS A 202 15.05 -12.75 -7.50
C LYS A 202 13.73 -11.99 -7.46
N LEU A 203 13.18 -11.63 -8.61
CA LEU A 203 11.91 -10.89 -8.71
C LEU A 203 10.73 -11.85 -8.49
N LEU A 204 9.82 -11.49 -7.57
CA LEU A 204 8.67 -12.32 -7.20
C LEU A 204 7.33 -11.76 -7.70
N TYR A 205 7.21 -10.43 -7.75
CA TYR A 205 6.00 -9.74 -8.19
C TYR A 205 6.31 -8.33 -8.70
N VAL A 206 5.54 -7.88 -9.69
CA VAL A 206 5.52 -6.51 -10.19
C VAL A 206 4.09 -6.05 -10.45
N ASP A 207 3.71 -4.91 -9.88
CA ASP A 207 2.51 -4.18 -10.27
C ASP A 207 2.80 -3.38 -11.54
N GLN A 208 2.28 -3.87 -12.67
CA GLN A 208 2.54 -3.31 -14.00
C GLN A 208 1.97 -1.91 -14.20
N GLU A 209 0.97 -1.50 -13.43
CA GLU A 209 0.40 -0.15 -13.51
C GLU A 209 1.22 0.82 -12.66
N LYS A 210 1.53 0.46 -11.41
CA LYS A 210 2.30 1.34 -10.52
C LYS A 210 3.73 1.52 -10.98
N ILE A 211 4.35 0.49 -11.56
CA ILE A 211 5.74 0.56 -12.00
C ILE A 211 5.95 1.58 -13.14
N ARG A 212 4.91 1.90 -13.94
CA ARG A 212 4.99 2.91 -15.01
C ARG A 212 5.21 4.32 -14.50
N GLY A 213 4.67 4.66 -13.33
CA GLY A 213 4.91 5.94 -12.67
C GLY A 213 6.29 6.03 -12.00
N PHE A 214 7.03 4.92 -11.97
CA PHE A 214 8.18 4.72 -11.12
C PHE A 214 9.48 4.48 -11.88
N ALA A 215 9.41 3.78 -13.02
CA ALA A 215 10.55 3.21 -13.73
C ALA A 215 10.82 3.91 -15.07
N SER A 216 12.10 3.96 -15.45
CA SER A 216 12.53 4.34 -16.79
C SER A 216 11.96 3.40 -17.86
N LEU A 217 11.87 3.90 -19.11
CA LEU A 217 11.42 3.10 -20.26
C LEU A 217 12.24 1.81 -20.43
N SER A 218 13.55 1.86 -20.19
CA SER A 218 14.43 0.69 -20.27
C SER A 218 14.06 -0.37 -19.26
N LEU A 219 13.79 0.03 -18.01
CA LEU A 219 13.35 -0.89 -16.97
C LEU A 219 11.95 -1.44 -17.27
N LEU A 220 11.04 -0.62 -17.80
CA LEU A 220 9.71 -1.08 -18.25
C LEU A 220 9.79 -2.11 -19.38
N GLN A 221 10.69 -1.93 -20.34
CA GLN A 221 10.91 -2.91 -21.42
C GLN A 221 11.41 -4.24 -20.86
N LEU A 222 12.33 -4.20 -19.91
CA LEU A 222 12.82 -5.40 -19.25
C LEU A 222 11.71 -6.10 -18.45
N LEU A 223 10.95 -5.34 -17.66
CA LEU A 223 9.85 -5.84 -16.83
C LEU A 223 8.62 -6.26 -17.62
N GLY A 224 8.43 -5.76 -18.85
CA GLY A 224 7.35 -6.16 -19.74
C GLY A 224 7.41 -7.64 -20.15
N THR A 225 8.56 -8.29 -19.93
CA THR A 225 8.74 -9.74 -20.13
C THR A 225 8.43 -10.57 -18.88
N PHE A 226 8.26 -9.93 -17.72
CA PHE A 226 8.01 -10.61 -16.45
C PHE A 226 6.53 -10.97 -16.31
N ALA A 227 6.25 -12.27 -16.21
CA ALA A 227 4.93 -12.76 -15.85
C ALA A 227 4.84 -12.93 -14.32
N ASN A 228 3.88 -12.25 -13.69
CA ASN A 228 3.57 -12.49 -12.28
C ASN A 228 3.17 -13.96 -12.07
N PRO A 229 3.60 -14.60 -10.98
CA PRO A 229 3.11 -15.94 -10.65
C PRO A 229 1.58 -15.90 -10.55
N ALA A 230 0.92 -16.87 -11.18
CA ALA A 230 -0.53 -17.01 -11.08
C ALA A 230 -0.90 -17.15 -9.60
N PRO A 231 -1.92 -16.44 -9.10
CA PRO A 231 -2.34 -16.58 -7.71
C PRO A 231 -2.81 -18.01 -7.48
N SER A 232 -1.97 -18.81 -6.80
CA SER A 232 -2.34 -20.14 -6.36
C SER A 232 -3.25 -19.99 -5.14
N ILE A 233 -4.46 -20.56 -5.27
CA ILE A 233 -5.59 -20.66 -4.32
C ILE A 233 -6.75 -19.73 -4.68
N ALA A 234 -7.87 -20.36 -5.00
CA ALA A 234 -9.17 -19.78 -5.26
C ALA A 234 -9.63 -18.89 -4.09
N LEU A 235 -9.39 -17.59 -4.20
CA LEU A 235 -10.23 -16.60 -3.56
C LEU A 235 -11.58 -16.67 -4.28
N SER A 236 -12.59 -17.18 -3.58
CA SER A 236 -13.99 -17.04 -3.96
C SER A 236 -14.22 -15.64 -4.53
N SER A 237 -14.69 -15.60 -5.76
CA SER A 237 -15.10 -14.42 -6.51
C SER A 237 -15.80 -13.38 -5.61
N GLN A 238 -15.13 -12.26 -5.36
CA GLN A 238 -15.65 -10.88 -5.23
C GLN A 238 -14.65 -10.03 -4.44
N ALA A 239 -13.87 -9.23 -5.18
CA ALA A 239 -13.17 -7.99 -4.80
C ALA A 239 -11.77 -7.87 -5.43
N SER A 240 -11.61 -8.31 -6.67
CA SER A 240 -10.65 -7.70 -7.59
C SER A 240 -11.33 -6.52 -8.26
N GLN A 241 -11.65 -5.47 -7.50
CA GLN A 241 -11.93 -4.16 -8.07
C GLN A 241 -10.71 -3.31 -7.77
N SER A 242 -9.91 -3.11 -8.81
CA SER A 242 -8.81 -2.16 -8.88
C SER A 242 -9.22 -0.84 -8.23
N PHE A 243 -8.47 -0.40 -7.22
CA PHE A 243 -8.59 0.94 -6.68
C PHE A 243 -8.19 1.93 -7.78
N TYR A 244 -9.17 2.66 -8.33
CA TYR A 244 -8.92 3.80 -9.20
C TYR A 244 -8.25 4.90 -8.39
N ARG A 245 -7.04 5.32 -8.78
CA ARG A 245 -6.27 6.38 -8.15
C ARG A 245 -5.91 7.41 -9.22
N PRO A 246 -6.68 8.49 -9.41
CA PRO A 246 -6.26 9.58 -10.29
C PRO A 246 -5.10 10.32 -9.61
N THR A 247 -3.95 10.32 -10.27
CA THR A 247 -2.68 10.86 -9.79
C THR A 247 -2.39 12.28 -10.29
N SER A 248 -3.27 12.87 -11.13
CA SER A 248 -3.13 14.27 -11.53
C SER A 248 -4.46 15.02 -11.76
N ARG A 249 -4.39 16.36 -11.69
CA ARG A 249 -5.50 17.26 -12.09
C ARG A 249 -5.86 17.13 -13.58
N GLN A 250 -4.94 16.68 -14.43
CA GLN A 250 -5.18 16.46 -15.87
C GLN A 250 -5.98 15.17 -16.10
N GLU A 251 -5.69 14.09 -15.37
CA GLU A 251 -6.46 12.83 -15.43
C GLU A 251 -7.92 13.01 -14.96
N LEU A 252 -8.16 13.91 -14.00
CA LEU A 252 -9.49 14.32 -13.57
C LEU A 252 -10.28 15.01 -14.70
N ALA A 253 -9.62 15.82 -15.52
CA ALA A 253 -10.28 16.54 -16.62
C ALA A 253 -10.58 15.62 -17.80
N GLU A 254 -9.73 14.63 -18.07
CA GLU A 254 -9.94 13.64 -19.15
C GLU A 254 -11.03 12.63 -18.79
N ALA A 255 -11.10 12.15 -17.55
CA ALA A 255 -12.17 11.26 -17.08
C ALA A 255 -13.56 11.93 -17.10
N ILE A 256 -13.62 13.26 -16.92
CA ILE A 256 -14.87 14.03 -17.01
C ILE A 256 -15.31 14.25 -18.46
N ASN A 257 -14.38 14.21 -19.42
CA ASN A 257 -14.65 14.58 -20.81
C ASN A 257 -14.75 13.36 -21.77
N ASP A 258 -14.54 12.14 -21.27
CA ASP A 258 -14.72 10.94 -22.08
C ASP A 258 -16.21 10.64 -22.33
N LYS A 259 -16.70 11.09 -23.50
CA LYS A 259 -18.03 10.80 -24.04
C LYS A 259 -18.18 9.36 -24.57
N SER A 260 -17.27 8.44 -24.26
CA SER A 260 -17.37 7.04 -24.71
C SER A 260 -18.32 6.16 -23.86
N LEU A 261 -18.70 6.58 -22.64
CA LEU A 261 -19.63 5.81 -21.79
C LEU A 261 -21.13 6.06 -22.08
N ASN A 262 -21.48 6.99 -22.97
CA ASN A 262 -22.88 7.26 -23.35
C ASN A 262 -23.39 6.44 -24.55
N ARG A 263 -22.62 5.49 -25.10
CA ARG A 263 -23.08 4.66 -26.23
C ARG A 263 -23.80 3.37 -25.84
N VAL A 264 -23.69 2.90 -24.59
CA VAL A 264 -24.40 1.69 -24.13
C VAL A 264 -25.91 1.94 -23.89
N GLY A 265 -26.31 3.21 -23.72
CA GLY A 265 -27.71 3.60 -23.46
C GLY A 265 -28.58 3.87 -24.71
N GLN A 266 -27.97 4.01 -25.90
CA GLN A 266 -28.74 4.31 -27.13
C GLN A 266 -29.15 3.05 -27.90
N ASP A 267 -28.39 1.95 -27.82
CA ASP A 267 -28.72 0.69 -28.50
C ASP A 267 -29.88 -0.09 -27.84
N LYS A 268 -30.17 0.12 -26.55
CA LYS A 268 -31.36 -0.49 -25.93
C LYS A 268 -32.67 0.18 -26.36
N LYS A 269 -32.67 1.46 -26.74
CA LYS A 269 -33.89 2.17 -27.19
C LYS A 269 -34.22 1.89 -28.66
N SER A 270 -33.24 1.55 -29.50
CA SER A 270 -33.48 1.11 -30.89
C SER A 270 -34.05 -0.31 -30.94
N LEU A 271 -33.49 -1.26 -30.17
CA LEU A 271 -33.99 -2.64 -30.11
C LEU A 271 -35.42 -2.78 -29.54
N LEU A 272 -35.80 -1.94 -28.58
CA LEU A 272 -37.17 -1.93 -28.02
C LEU A 272 -38.22 -1.28 -28.95
N ARG A 273 -37.80 -0.46 -29.93
CA ARG A 273 -38.70 0.13 -30.93
C ARG A 273 -38.98 -0.81 -32.10
N GLU A 274 -38.07 -1.72 -32.42
CA GLU A 274 -38.25 -2.70 -33.50
C GLU A 274 -39.15 -3.87 -33.10
N GLN A 275 -39.10 -4.30 -31.83
CA GLN A 275 -39.98 -5.38 -31.32
C GLN A 275 -41.45 -4.97 -31.14
N ARG A 276 -41.77 -3.66 -31.20
CA ARG A 276 -43.16 -3.16 -31.15
C ARG A 276 -43.79 -2.94 -32.53
N LYS A 277 -43.04 -3.14 -33.63
CA LYS A 277 -43.57 -3.05 -35.00
C LYS A 277 -43.91 -4.40 -35.64
N ASN A 278 -43.54 -5.51 -35.02
CA ASN A 278 -43.82 -6.87 -35.50
C ASN A 278 -44.78 -7.65 -34.57
N ARG A 279 -45.75 -6.95 -33.95
CA ARG A 279 -46.92 -7.55 -33.31
C ARG A 279 -48.17 -6.87 -33.83
#